data_AF-W1XFA8-F1
#
_entry.id   AF-W1XFA8-F1
#
_cell.length_a   1.000
_cell.length_b   1.000
_cell.length_c   1.000
_cell.angle_alpha   90.00
_cell.angle_beta   90.00
_cell.angle_gamma   90.00
#
_symmetry.space_group_name_H-M   'P 1'
#
loop_
_entity.id
_entity.type
_entity.pdbx_description
1 polymer ?
#
loop_
_entity_poly.entity_id
_entity_poly.type
_entity_poly.pdbx_seq_one_letter_code
_entity_poly.pdbx_strand_id
1 'polypeptide(L)' 'ITRKYSKNNVNLSSLSVTDGTFSPKFDPEIYAYSVKVPRNIEEVRIKFETQNEKSKVTINGVEYKSGQQS' A
#
# COMPACT_ATOMS: atom_id res chain seq x y z
N ILE A 1 -21.13 -8.12 15.78
CA ILE A 1 -21.37 -7.93 14.33
C ILE A 1 -20.00 -7.74 13.68
N THR A 2 -19.46 -8.76 13.02
CA THR A 2 -18.17 -8.62 12.32
C THR A 2 -18.50 -8.27 10.87
N ARG A 3 -18.21 -7.02 10.46
CA ARG A 3 -18.47 -6.55 9.10
C ARG A 3 -17.44 -7.19 8.17
N LYS A 4 -17.73 -8.42 7.74
CA LYS A 4 -16.91 -9.15 6.76
C LYS A 4 -16.97 -8.34 5.46
N TYR A 5 -15.84 -7.78 5.04
CA TYR A 5 -15.77 -6.96 3.83
C TYR A 5 -16.32 -7.73 2.62
N SER A 6 -16.99 -7.01 1.72
CA SER A 6 -17.51 -7.61 0.49
C SER A 6 -16.36 -8.24 -0.30
N LYS A 7 -16.57 -9.40 -0.92
CA LYS A 7 -15.51 -10.16 -1.62
C LYS A 7 -14.80 -9.34 -2.72
N ASN A 8 -15.47 -8.31 -3.23
CA ASN A 8 -14.97 -7.40 -4.27
C ASN A 8 -14.25 -6.17 -3.69
N ASN A 9 -14.10 -6.06 -2.36
CA ASN A 9 -13.36 -4.97 -1.75
C ASN A 9 -11.86 -5.22 -1.95
N VAL A 10 -11.28 -4.46 -2.88
CA VAL A 10 -9.85 -4.44 -3.22
C VAL A 10 -9.15 -3.20 -2.66
N ASN A 11 -9.79 -2.48 -1.74
CA ASN A 11 -9.22 -1.27 -1.17
C ASN A 11 -8.10 -1.58 -0.16
N LEU A 12 -7.14 -0.67 -0.08
CA LEU A 12 -6.12 -0.66 0.96
C LEU A 12 -6.66 0.03 2.22
N SER A 13 -6.38 -0.56 3.38
CA SER A 13 -6.57 0.05 4.70
C SER A 13 -5.51 1.11 4.97
N SER A 14 -4.27 0.82 4.58
CA SER A 14 -3.13 1.70 4.79
C SER A 14 -2.08 1.52 3.69
N LEU A 15 -1.37 2.61 3.38
CA LEU A 15 -0.22 2.62 2.50
C LEU A 15 0.81 3.61 3.06
N SER A 16 2.03 3.14 3.27
CA SER A 16 3.14 3.93 3.80
C SER A 16 4.45 3.53 3.13
N VAL A 17 5.43 4.42 3.17
CA VAL A 17 6.80 4.13 2.75
C VAL A 17 7.73 4.35 3.94
N THR A 18 8.85 3.64 3.94
CA THR A 18 9.84 3.71 5.04
C THR A 18 10.62 5.02 5.04
N ASP A 19 11.04 5.50 3.87
CA ASP A 19 11.99 6.62 3.74
C ASP A 19 11.44 7.82 2.96
N GLY A 20 10.14 8.06 3.08
CA GLY A 20 9.49 9.17 2.39
C GLY A 20 8.07 9.43 2.89
N THR A 21 7.44 10.43 2.29
CA THR A 21 6.01 10.70 2.49
C THR A 21 5.33 10.75 1.14
N PHE A 22 4.20 10.06 1.04
CA PHE A 22 3.33 10.21 -0.11
C PHE A 22 2.78 11.64 -0.16
N SER A 23 2.85 12.21 -1.36
CA SER A 23 2.15 13.44 -1.70
C SER A 23 1.28 13.15 -2.92
N PRO A 24 -0.05 13.18 -2.78
CA PRO A 24 -0.86 13.52 -1.59
C PRO A 24 -0.82 12.44 -0.48
N LYS A 25 -1.40 12.74 0.70
CA LYS A 25 -1.56 11.73 1.78
C LYS A 25 -2.35 10.53 1.26
N PHE A 26 -2.08 9.35 1.81
CA PHE A 26 -2.80 8.14 1.42
C PHE A 26 -4.32 8.32 1.56
N ASP A 27 -5.00 8.04 0.46
CA ASP A 27 -6.44 8.03 0.28
C ASP A 27 -6.80 6.87 -0.66
N PRO A 28 -7.70 5.95 -0.28
CA PRO A 28 -8.09 4.84 -1.13
C PRO A 28 -8.71 5.27 -2.48
N GLU A 29 -9.15 6.53 -2.63
CA GLU A 29 -9.69 7.08 -3.88
C GLU A 29 -8.59 7.67 -4.80
N ILE A 30 -7.37 7.84 -4.30
CA ILE A 30 -6.25 8.38 -5.07
C ILE A 30 -5.40 7.23 -5.62
N TYR A 31 -5.26 7.20 -6.94
CA TYR A 31 -4.50 6.17 -7.67
C TYR A 31 -3.09 6.61 -8.07
N ALA A 32 -2.80 7.90 -7.95
CA ALA A 32 -1.51 8.48 -8.34
C ALA A 32 -0.85 9.17 -7.16
N TYR A 33 0.30 8.64 -6.74
CA TYR A 33 1.11 9.20 -5.67
C TYR A 33 2.51 9.49 -6.14
N SER A 34 3.08 10.56 -5.61
CA SER A 34 4.50 10.86 -5.74
C SER A 34 5.16 10.79 -4.37
N VAL A 35 6.32 10.14 -4.30
CA VAL A 35 7.18 10.15 -3.11
C VAL A 35 8.47 10.84 -3.48
N LYS A 36 8.84 11.86 -2.71
CA LYS A 36 10.19 12.44 -2.80
C LYS A 36 11.05 11.72 -1.77
N VAL A 37 12.07 11.01 -2.24
CA VAL A 37 13.05 10.35 -1.38
C VAL A 37 14.40 11.07 -1.47
N PRO A 38 15.14 11.17 -0.36
CA PRO A 38 16.51 11.69 -0.37
C PRO A 38 17.41 10.86 -1.28
N ARG A 39 18.42 11.50 -1.88
CA ARG A 39 19.37 10.86 -2.80
C ARG A 39 20.23 9.75 -2.15
N ASN A 40 20.26 9.72 -0.81
CA ASN A 40 21.00 8.73 -0.01
C ASN A 40 20.20 7.45 0.27
N ILE A 41 18.97 7.35 -0.21
CA ILE A 41 18.13 6.15 -0.05
C ILE A 41 18.39 5.23 -1.24
N GLU A 42 19.05 4.10 -0.98
CA GLU A 42 19.31 3.05 -1.98
C GLU A 42 18.07 2.19 -2.24
N GLU A 43 17.22 2.00 -1.22
CA GLU A 43 16.00 1.19 -1.30
C GLU A 43 14.82 1.91 -0.66
N VAL A 44 13.69 1.93 -1.36
CA VAL A 44 12.42 2.42 -0.82
C VAL A 44 11.53 1.22 -0.59
N ARG A 45 11.11 0.99 0.66
CA ARG A 45 10.21 -0.11 0.96
C ARG A 45 8.81 0.40 1.26
N ILE A 46 7.84 -0.19 0.57
CA ILE A 46 6.43 0.14 0.67
C ILE A 46 5.78 -0.85 1.63
N LYS A 47 5.09 -0.31 2.63
CA LYS A 47 4.22 -1.06 3.55
C LYS A 47 2.78 -0.78 3.17
N PHE A 48 2.00 -1.84 3.01
CA PHE A 48 0.60 -1.73 2.66
C PHE A 48 -0.22 -2.74 3.46
N GLU A 49 -1.46 -2.38 3.71
CA GLU A 49 -2.42 -3.22 4.39
C GLU A 49 -3.71 -3.19 3.60
N THR A 50 -4.22 -4.37 3.25
CA THR A 50 -5.50 -4.49 2.54
C THR A 50 -6.63 -4.52 3.56
N GLN A 51 -7.81 -4.01 3.20
CA GLN A 51 -9.01 -4.19 4.03
C GLN A 51 -9.46 -5.65 4.04
N ASN A 52 -9.11 -6.41 3.02
CA ASN A 52 -9.49 -7.79 2.84
C ASN A 52 -8.24 -8.65 2.73
N GLU A 53 -7.96 -9.47 3.73
CA GLU A 53 -6.77 -10.35 3.79
C GLU A 53 -6.63 -11.32 2.60
N LYS A 54 -7.73 -11.56 1.85
CA LYS A 54 -7.70 -12.38 0.62
C LYS A 54 -7.27 -11.60 -0.63
N SER A 55 -7.11 -10.29 -0.52
CA SER A 55 -6.64 -9.44 -1.60
C SER A 55 -5.14 -9.64 -1.82
N LYS A 56 -4.74 -9.64 -3.09
CA LYS A 56 -3.35 -9.74 -3.52
C LYS A 56 -2.85 -8.35 -3.88
N VAL A 57 -1.64 -8.03 -3.46
CA VAL A 57 -0.99 -6.76 -3.81
C VAL A 57 0.17 -7.06 -4.74
N THR A 58 0.28 -6.31 -5.83
CA THR A 58 1.41 -6.45 -6.76
C THR A 58 2.18 -5.14 -6.81
N ILE A 59 3.48 -5.21 -6.52
CA ILE A 59 4.40 -4.07 -6.56
C ILE A 59 5.50 -4.41 -7.55
N ASN A 60 5.65 -3.59 -8.58
CA ASN A 60 6.64 -3.78 -9.63
C ASN A 60 6.61 -5.19 -10.27
N GLY A 61 5.42 -5.80 -10.37
CA GLY A 61 5.22 -7.15 -10.91
C GLY A 61 5.42 -8.31 -9.91
N VAL A 62 5.85 -8.03 -8.68
CA VAL A 62 5.98 -9.04 -7.62
C VAL A 62 4.72 -9.08 -6.76
N GLU A 63 4.18 -10.27 -6.48
CA GLU A 63 3.00 -10.47 -5.64
C GLU A 63 3.37 -10.53 -4.15
N TYR A 64 2.64 -9.79 -3.33
CA TYR A 64 2.76 -9.73 -1.88
C TYR A 64 1.38 -9.91 -1.20
N LYS A 65 1.41 -10.39 0.05
CA LYS A 65 0.23 -10.50 0.91
C LYS A 65 0.02 -9.22 1.73
N SER A 66 -1.22 -9.01 2.18
CA SER A 66 -1.55 -7.94 3.13
C SER A 66 -0.61 -7.92 4.33
N GLY A 67 -0.08 -6.74 4.67
CA GLY A 67 0.83 -6.57 5.80
C GLY A 67 2.29 -6.96 5.51
N GLN A 68 2.61 -7.39 4.28
CA GLN A 68 4.01 -7.52 3.85
C GLN A 68 4.58 -6.16 3.41
N GLN A 69 5.90 -6.12 3.40
CA GLN A 69 6.69 -5.00 2.91
C GLN A 69 7.38 -5.41 1.61
N SER A 70 7.47 -4.47 0.66
CA SER A 70 8.11 -4.69 -0.64
C SER A 70 9.60 -4.98 -0.52
#